data_AF-A0A7Z0LJM4-F1
#
_entry.id   AF-A0A7Z0LJM4-F1
#
_cell.length_a   1.000
_cell.length_b   1.000
_cell.length_c   1.000
_cell.angle_alpha   90.00
_cell.angle_beta   90.00
_cell.angle_gamma   90.00
#
_symmetry.space_group_name_H-M   'P 1'
#
loop_
_entity.id
_entity.type
_entity.pdbx_description
1 polymer ?
#
loop_
_entity_poly.entity_id
_entity_poly.type
_entity_poly.pdbx_seq_one_letter_code
_entity_poly.pdbx_strand_id
1 'polypeptide(L)'
;MSSTSAPFHLPPSLASSRGRGTAIIVYMLFLGSVLAVVTAPLGVLIAHWKRRSADDWVATHLSFQIRTFWLGVAGGAVFVAIWQLMGLARLPPMAPWTMGYVYFTVCLIWMVARCGVGIQRLTSNRPIDNPRSLTFGGARISLED
;
A
#
# COMPACT_ATOMS: atom_id res chain seq x y z
N MET A 1 -4.80 -61.41 13.99
CA MET A 1 -5.11 -60.29 13.09
C MET A 1 -6.21 -59.47 13.73
N SER A 2 -5.88 -58.34 14.36
CA SER A 2 -6.87 -57.40 14.89
C SER A 2 -6.33 -55.99 14.78
N SER A 3 -6.49 -55.39 13.61
CA SER A 3 -6.16 -53.99 13.36
C SER A 3 -7.21 -53.11 14.04
N THR A 4 -6.82 -52.41 15.10
CA THR A 4 -7.66 -51.40 15.76
C THR A 4 -7.62 -50.14 14.91
N SER A 5 -8.70 -49.83 14.20
CA SER A 5 -8.87 -48.56 13.49
C SER A 5 -9.23 -47.46 14.48
N ALA A 6 -8.27 -46.63 14.86
CA ALA A 6 -8.54 -45.41 15.62
C ALA A 6 -9.40 -44.44 14.78
N PRO A 7 -10.40 -43.77 15.37
CA PRO A 7 -11.23 -42.79 14.67
C PRO A 7 -10.38 -41.59 14.23
N PHE A 8 -10.48 -41.23 12.96
CA PHE A 8 -9.83 -40.04 12.38
C PHE A 8 -10.51 -38.77 12.92
N HIS A 9 -9.93 -38.19 13.96
CA HIS A 9 -10.33 -36.88 14.46
C HIS A 9 -9.80 -35.80 13.51
N LEU A 10 -10.68 -35.23 12.68
CA LEU A 10 -10.38 -33.99 11.94
C LEU A 10 -10.05 -32.89 12.96
N PRO A 11 -8.90 -32.19 12.84
CA PRO A 11 -8.59 -31.08 13.73
C PRO A 11 -9.65 -29.97 13.59
N PRO A 12 -9.97 -29.26 14.70
CA PRO A 12 -10.99 -28.21 14.71
C PRO A 12 -10.68 -27.17 13.62
N SER A 13 -11.74 -26.76 12.90
CA SER A 13 -11.67 -25.96 11.67
C SER A 13 -10.66 -24.82 11.76
N LEU A 14 -9.64 -24.84 10.90
CA LEU A 14 -8.69 -23.75 10.64
C LEU A 14 -9.36 -22.46 10.11
N ALA A 15 -10.69 -22.46 10.01
CA ALA A 15 -11.52 -21.39 9.45
C ALA A 15 -11.51 -20.11 10.29
N SER A 16 -11.13 -20.16 11.57
CA SER A 16 -11.11 -18.99 12.48
C SER A 16 -9.84 -18.88 13.33
N SER A 17 -8.69 -19.28 12.77
CA SER A 17 -7.39 -19.12 13.45
C SER A 17 -7.14 -17.65 13.81
N ARG A 18 -7.20 -17.32 15.11
CA ARG A 18 -6.68 -16.05 15.66
C ARG A 18 -5.28 -15.84 15.07
N GLY A 19 -5.08 -14.73 14.37
CA GLY A 19 -3.81 -14.42 13.70
C GLY A 19 -3.78 -14.60 12.18
N ARG A 20 -4.79 -15.23 11.54
CA ARG A 20 -4.85 -15.31 10.06
C ARG A 20 -4.88 -13.92 9.41
N GLY A 21 -5.66 -13.01 9.98
CA GLY A 21 -5.70 -11.61 9.54
C GLY A 21 -4.36 -10.90 9.70
N THR A 22 -3.71 -11.05 10.85
CA THR A 22 -2.38 -10.49 11.11
C THR A 22 -1.33 -11.03 10.14
N ALA A 23 -1.34 -12.34 9.85
CA ALA A 23 -0.44 -12.95 8.89
C ALA A 23 -0.65 -12.39 7.48
N ILE A 24 -1.91 -12.23 7.03
CA ILE A 24 -2.23 -11.61 5.73
C ILE A 24 -1.71 -10.18 5.68
N ILE A 25 -1.87 -9.38 6.75
CA ILE A 25 -1.35 -8.01 6.81
C ILE A 25 0.17 -8.01 6.67
N VAL A 26 0.89 -8.88 7.38
CA VAL A 26 2.36 -8.98 7.28
C VAL A 26 2.80 -9.38 5.88
N TYR A 27 2.16 -10.38 5.27
CA TYR A 27 2.44 -10.77 3.88
C TYR A 27 2.21 -9.62 2.90
N MET A 28 1.12 -8.87 3.06
CA MET A 28 0.82 -7.70 2.23
C MET A 28 1.82 -6.57 2.44
N LEU A 29 2.31 -6.35 3.65
CA LEU A 29 3.35 -5.36 3.95
C LEU A 29 4.68 -5.74 3.27
N PHE A 30 5.09 -7.01 3.35
CA PHE A 30 6.32 -7.49 2.71
C PHE A 30 6.24 -7.47 1.18
N LEU A 31 5.10 -7.89 0.63
CA LEU A 31 4.88 -7.82 -0.80
C LEU A 31 4.83 -6.36 -1.25
N GLY A 32 4.12 -5.51 -0.52
CA GLY A 32 4.05 -4.07 -0.76
C GLY A 32 5.42 -3.39 -0.74
N SER A 33 6.33 -3.77 0.17
CA SER A 33 7.66 -3.14 0.26
C SER A 33 8.53 -3.43 -0.96
N VAL A 34 8.47 -4.66 -1.48
CA VAL A 34 9.23 -5.03 -2.68
C VAL A 34 8.58 -4.42 -3.93
N LEU A 35 7.26 -4.51 -4.03
CA LEU A 35 6.52 -4.01 -5.20
C LEU A 35 6.58 -2.48 -5.33
N ALA A 36 6.57 -1.75 -4.21
CA ALA A 36 6.65 -0.28 -4.23
C ALA A 36 7.95 0.23 -4.85
N VAL A 37 9.07 -0.49 -4.67
CA VAL A 37 10.38 -0.06 -5.17
C VAL A 37 10.59 -0.50 -6.63
N VAL A 38 10.30 -1.77 -6.93
CA VAL A 38 10.67 -2.35 -8.23
C VAL A 38 9.54 -2.27 -9.25
N THR A 39 8.31 -2.54 -8.84
CA THR A 39 7.17 -2.68 -9.78
C THR A 39 6.34 -1.42 -9.95
N ALA A 40 6.42 -0.45 -9.03
CA ALA A 40 5.68 0.80 -9.13
C ALA A 40 5.97 1.60 -10.43
N PRO A 41 7.22 1.70 -10.93
CA PRO A 41 7.50 2.38 -12.20
C PRO A 41 6.80 1.72 -13.40
N LEU A 42 6.83 0.38 -13.46
CA LEU A 42 6.14 -0.39 -14.49
C LEU A 42 4.62 -0.20 -14.43
N GLY A 43 4.05 -0.21 -13.22
CA GLY A 43 2.62 0.01 -13.01
C GLY A 43 2.15 1.38 -13.50
N VAL A 44 2.94 2.43 -13.27
CA VAL A 44 2.61 3.80 -13.71
C VAL A 44 2.71 3.95 -15.22
N LEU A 45 3.69 3.30 -15.85
CA LEU A 45 3.81 3.28 -17.31
C LEU A 45 2.56 2.67 -17.95
N ILE A 46 2.12 1.52 -17.45
CA ILE A 46 0.89 0.86 -17.91
C ILE A 46 -0.33 1.74 -17.64
N ALA A 47 -0.39 2.38 -16.47
CA ALA A 47 -1.49 3.28 -16.13
C ALA A 47 -1.57 4.48 -17.08
N HIS A 48 -0.45 5.10 -17.42
CA HIS A 48 -0.40 6.21 -18.40
C HIS A 48 -0.89 5.77 -19.78
N TRP A 49 -0.53 4.55 -20.21
CA TRP A 49 -0.95 4.03 -21.50
C TRP A 49 -2.44 3.69 -21.51
N LYS A 50 -2.93 2.92 -20.53
CA LYS A 50 -4.33 2.49 -20.45
C LYS A 50 -5.30 3.62 -20.10
N ARG A 51 -4.85 4.69 -19.43
CA ARG A 51 -5.70 5.84 -19.10
C ARG A 51 -6.32 6.49 -20.34
N ARG A 52 -5.66 6.43 -21.50
CA ARG A 52 -6.16 7.04 -22.75
C ARG A 52 -7.30 6.24 -23.41
N SER A 53 -7.47 4.98 -23.03
CA SER A 53 -8.37 4.03 -23.68
C SER A 53 -9.39 3.41 -22.71
N ALA A 54 -9.40 3.87 -21.46
CA ALA A 54 -10.25 3.35 -20.41
C ALA A 54 -11.51 4.21 -20.25
N ASP A 55 -12.63 3.57 -19.89
CA ASP A 55 -13.86 4.27 -19.54
C ASP A 55 -13.63 5.33 -18.45
N ASP A 56 -14.41 6.40 -18.49
CA ASP A 56 -14.23 7.57 -17.62
C ASP A 56 -14.13 7.22 -16.13
N TRP A 57 -14.89 6.23 -15.67
CA TRP A 57 -14.87 5.77 -14.28
C TRP A 57 -13.57 5.02 -13.91
N VAL A 58 -12.99 4.24 -14.83
CA VAL A 58 -11.70 3.54 -14.64
C VAL A 58 -10.53 4.55 -14.74
N ALA A 59 -10.66 5.54 -15.62
CA ALA A 59 -9.66 6.60 -15.76
C ALA A 59 -9.45 7.39 -14.45
N THR A 60 -10.47 7.49 -13.59
CA THR A 60 -10.33 8.08 -12.23
C THR A 60 -9.39 7.26 -11.33
N HIS A 61 -9.49 5.93 -11.39
CA HIS A 61 -8.65 5.01 -10.63
C HIS A 61 -7.19 5.05 -11.09
N LEU A 62 -6.98 5.04 -12.40
CA LEU A 62 -5.64 5.15 -12.99
C LEU A 62 -5.00 6.51 -12.65
N SER A 63 -5.77 7.60 -12.72
CA SER A 63 -5.27 8.95 -12.38
C SER A 63 -4.89 9.08 -10.90
N PHE A 64 -5.64 8.44 -10.00
CA PHE A 64 -5.35 8.40 -8.58
C PHE A 64 -4.07 7.63 -8.26
N GLN A 65 -3.85 6.49 -8.92
CA GLN A 65 -2.62 5.70 -8.74
C GLN A 65 -1.40 6.41 -9.32
N ILE A 66 -1.52 7.01 -10.52
CA ILE A 66 -0.46 7.83 -11.12
C ILE A 66 -0.04 8.97 -10.17
N ARG A 67 -1.00 9.69 -9.57
CA ARG A 67 -0.70 10.74 -8.59
C ARG A 67 -0.01 10.21 -7.34
N THR A 68 -0.44 9.06 -6.84
CA THR A 68 0.12 8.43 -5.64
C THR A 68 1.59 8.07 -5.88
N PHE A 69 1.93 7.57 -7.07
CA PHE A 69 3.32 7.35 -7.47
C PHE A 69 4.13 8.65 -7.52
N TRP A 70 3.62 9.70 -8.19
CA TRP A 70 4.32 10.97 -8.28
C TRP A 70 4.53 11.65 -6.91
N LEU A 71 3.59 11.51 -5.98
CA LEU A 71 3.77 11.96 -4.60
C LEU A 71 4.86 11.16 -3.88
N GLY A 72 4.91 9.85 -4.08
CA GLY A 72 6.00 9.01 -3.56
C GLY A 72 7.38 9.39 -4.12
N VAL A 73 7.46 9.65 -5.43
CA VAL A 73 8.68 10.12 -6.10
C VAL A 73 9.11 11.49 -5.59
N ALA A 74 8.17 12.44 -5.49
CA ALA A 74 8.45 13.77 -4.97
C ALA A 74 8.91 13.73 -3.50
N GLY A 75 8.23 12.96 -2.65
CA GLY A 75 8.65 12.74 -1.27
C GLY A 75 10.03 12.10 -1.20
N GLY A 76 10.31 11.11 -2.06
CA GLY A 76 11.61 10.43 -2.11
C GLY A 76 12.74 11.37 -2.52
N ALA A 77 12.50 12.25 -3.50
CA ALA A 77 13.44 13.27 -3.91
C ALA A 77 13.73 14.28 -2.78
N VAL A 78 12.69 14.74 -2.06
CA VAL A 78 12.85 15.62 -0.89
C VAL A 78 13.63 14.92 0.22
N PHE A 79 13.33 13.65 0.48
CA PHE A 79 14.06 12.85 1.47
C PHE A 79 15.55 12.73 1.13
N VAL A 80 15.89 12.41 -0.13
CA VAL A 80 17.29 12.33 -0.58
C VAL A 80 17.97 13.70 -0.46
N ALA A 81 17.28 14.79 -0.80
CA ALA A 81 17.83 16.14 -0.65
C ALA A 81 18.13 16.46 0.83
N ILE A 82 17.21 16.17 1.75
CA ILE A 82 17.43 16.38 3.19
C ILE A 82 18.57 15.48 3.69
N TRP A 83 18.61 14.21 3.27
CA TRP A 83 19.69 13.30 3.62
C TRP A 83 21.07 13.84 3.20
N GLN A 84 21.18 14.36 1.96
CA GLN A 84 22.41 14.96 1.46
C GLN A 84 22.80 16.22 2.24
N LEU A 85 21.83 17.07 2.58
CA LEU A 85 22.07 18.26 3.41
C LEU A 85 22.56 17.89 4.81
N MET A 86 22.00 16.84 5.43
CA MET A 86 22.46 16.33 6.73
C MET A 86 23.88 15.75 6.65
N GLY A 87 24.21 15.08 5.54
CA GLY A 87 25.56 14.62 5.26
C GLY A 87 26.56 15.78 5.14
N LEU A 88 26.18 16.85 4.44
CA LEU A 88 27.00 18.06 4.31
C LEU A 88 27.18 18.79 5.65
N ALA A 89 26.15 18.77 6.51
CA ALA A 89 26.18 19.33 7.86
C ALA A 89 27.04 18.54 8.87
N ARG A 90 27.68 17.43 8.45
CA ARG A 90 28.51 16.54 9.28
C ARG A 90 27.79 16.06 10.55
N LEU A 91 26.47 15.85 10.48
CA LEU A 91 25.71 15.26 11.56
C LEU A 91 26.14 13.80 11.79
N PRO A 92 25.99 13.28 13.03
CA PRO A 92 26.31 11.88 13.30
C PRO A 92 25.49 10.95 12.40
N PRO A 93 26.07 9.84 11.90
CA PRO A 93 25.42 8.93 10.94
C PRO A 93 24.07 8.37 11.41
N MET A 94 23.81 8.36 12.72
CA MET A 94 22.59 7.84 13.33
C MET A 94 21.35 8.67 12.99
N ALA A 95 21.49 9.99 12.78
CA ALA A 95 20.36 10.87 12.53
C ALA A 95 19.72 10.64 11.14
N PRO A 96 20.49 10.60 10.02
CA PRO A 96 19.95 10.23 8.71
C PRO A 96 19.32 8.84 8.72
N TRP A 97 19.99 7.84 9.30
CA TRP A 97 19.49 6.46 9.35
C TRP A 97 18.12 6.32 10.02
N THR A 98 17.96 6.96 11.19
CA THR A 98 16.68 6.95 11.91
C THR A 98 15.59 7.63 11.09
N MET A 99 15.90 8.78 10.48
CA MET A 99 14.98 9.50 9.61
C MET A 99 14.56 8.65 8.40
N GLY A 100 15.51 7.95 7.77
CA GLY A 100 15.24 7.08 6.62
C GLY A 100 14.33 5.91 6.94
N TYR A 101 14.56 5.26 8.09
CA TYR A 101 13.71 4.17 8.54
C TYR A 101 12.27 4.63 8.79
N VAL A 102 12.10 5.76 9.49
CA VAL A 102 10.77 6.35 9.75
C VAL A 102 10.09 6.76 8.44
N TYR A 103 10.80 7.48 7.57
CA TYR A 103 10.28 7.92 6.29
C TYR A 103 9.82 6.73 5.43
N PHE A 104 10.63 5.69 5.31
CA PHE A 104 10.29 4.50 4.52
C PHE A 104 9.07 3.77 5.09
N THR A 105 8.99 3.62 6.41
CA THR A 105 7.87 2.96 7.09
C THR A 105 6.56 3.73 6.88
N VAL A 106 6.58 5.05 7.06
CA VAL A 106 5.41 5.92 6.84
C VAL A 106 4.98 5.87 5.37
N CYS A 107 5.92 5.96 4.43
CA CYS A 107 5.64 5.84 3.00
C CYS A 107 5.03 4.49 2.63
N LEU A 108 5.52 3.39 3.21
CA LEU A 108 4.99 2.06 2.98
C LEU A 108 3.55 1.93 3.45
N ILE A 109 3.28 2.35 4.70
CA ILE A 109 1.93 2.33 5.29
C ILE A 109 0.98 3.17 4.44
N TRP A 110 1.41 4.38 4.06
CA TRP A 110 0.63 5.27 3.22
C TRP A 110 0.34 4.64 1.84
N MET A 111 1.34 4.04 1.18
CA MET A 111 1.17 3.37 -0.11
C MET A 111 0.17 2.21 -0.02
N VAL A 112 0.30 1.35 0.99
CA VAL A 112 -0.60 0.22 1.22
C VAL A 112 -2.03 0.71 1.47
N ALA A 113 -2.21 1.74 2.29
CA ALA A 113 -3.52 2.33 2.54
C ALA A 113 -4.15 2.89 1.25
N ARG A 114 -3.38 3.59 0.41
CA ARG A 114 -3.85 4.14 -0.87
C ARG A 114 -4.23 3.06 -1.87
N CYS A 115 -3.46 1.99 -1.94
CA CYS A 115 -3.80 0.80 -2.74
C CYS A 115 -5.09 0.14 -2.23
N GLY A 116 -5.22 -0.04 -0.91
CA GLY A 116 -6.42 -0.60 -0.28
C GLY A 116 -7.68 0.19 -0.61
N VAL A 117 -7.65 1.53 -0.49
CA VAL A 117 -8.77 2.41 -0.85
C VAL A 117 -9.13 2.28 -2.34
N GLY A 118 -8.12 2.20 -3.21
CA GLY A 118 -8.34 2.01 -4.65
C GLY A 118 -9.04 0.68 -4.95
N ILE A 119 -8.59 -0.42 -4.34
CA ILE A 119 -9.17 -1.76 -4.52
C ILE A 119 -10.59 -1.83 -3.94
N GLN A 120 -10.83 -1.26 -2.77
CA GLN A 120 -12.15 -1.25 -2.13
C GLN A 120 -13.19 -0.54 -2.99
N ARG A 121 -12.83 0.59 -3.61
CA ARG A 121 -13.74 1.34 -4.50
C ARG A 121 -13.97 0.62 -5.82
N LEU A 122 -12.90 0.04 -6.37
CA LEU A 122 -12.98 -0.77 -7.59
C LEU A 122 -13.90 -1.99 -7.41
N THR A 123 -13.75 -2.73 -6.30
CA THR A 123 -14.60 -3.88 -5.97
C THR A 123 -16.04 -3.50 -5.65
N SER A 124 -16.29 -2.24 -5.29
CA SER A 124 -17.64 -1.71 -5.07
C SER A 124 -18.27 -1.12 -6.34
N ASN A 125 -17.63 -1.22 -7.51
CA ASN A 125 -18.06 -0.58 -8.77
C ASN A 125 -18.34 0.93 -8.63
N ARG A 126 -17.58 1.61 -7.75
CA ARG A 126 -17.74 3.05 -7.53
C ARG A 126 -16.55 3.81 -8.13
N PRO A 127 -16.77 4.92 -8.85
CA PRO A 127 -15.69 5.80 -9.27
C PRO A 127 -14.99 6.42 -8.04
N ILE A 128 -13.76 6.91 -8.24
CA ILE A 128 -13.08 7.68 -7.19
C ILE A 128 -13.69 9.08 -7.14
N ASP A 129 -14.52 9.32 -6.11
CA ASP A 129 -15.25 10.58 -5.92
C ASP A 129 -14.33 11.80 -5.83
N ASN A 130 -13.08 11.64 -5.36
CA ASN A 130 -12.14 12.74 -5.30
C ASN A 130 -10.69 12.35 -5.66
N PRO A 131 -10.32 12.38 -6.96
CA PRO A 131 -8.99 11.99 -7.44
C PRO A 131 -7.88 12.99 -7.08
N ARG A 132 -8.19 14.07 -6.33
CA ARG A 132 -7.23 15.08 -5.83
C ARG A 132 -6.96 15.00 -4.32
N SER A 133 -7.59 14.07 -3.59
CA SER A 133 -7.39 13.97 -2.13
C SER A 133 -5.99 13.47 -1.77
N LEU A 134 -5.29 14.25 -0.94
CA LEU A 134 -3.92 13.98 -0.47
C LEU A 134 -3.82 12.86 0.56
N THR A 135 -4.92 12.47 1.21
CA THR A 135 -4.91 11.47 2.28
C THR A 135 -5.80 10.27 1.94
N PHE A 136 -7.10 10.44 1.85
CA PHE A 136 -8.06 9.38 1.54
C PHE A 136 -9.16 9.96 0.65
N GLY A 137 -9.61 9.21 -0.36
CA GLY A 137 -10.58 9.57 -1.41
C GLY A 137 -11.94 10.14 -0.99
N GLY A 138 -12.04 11.07 -0.05
CA GLY A 138 -13.30 11.62 0.44
C GLY A 138 -14.01 10.72 1.45
N ALA A 139 -13.31 10.24 2.48
CA ALA A 139 -14.02 9.77 3.66
C ALA A 139 -14.61 11.00 4.37
N ARG A 140 -15.82 11.42 3.99
CA ARG A 140 -16.65 12.18 4.92
C ARG A 140 -16.95 11.21 6.05
N ILE A 141 -16.34 11.47 7.20
CA ILE A 141 -16.80 10.92 8.46
C ILE A 141 -18.15 11.61 8.67
N SER A 142 -19.24 10.96 8.25
CA SER A 142 -20.57 11.36 8.71
C SER A 142 -20.62 10.92 10.16
N LEU A 143 -20.24 11.82 11.06
CA LEU A 143 -20.57 11.70 12.47
C LEU A 143 -22.07 12.05 12.57
N GLU A 144 -22.91 11.10 12.21
CA GLU A 144 -24.29 11.05 12.67
C GLU A 144 -24.33 9.95 13.73
N ASP A 145 -24.11 10.38 14.97
CA ASP A 145 -24.64 9.79 16.21
C ASP A 145 -24.67 10.91 17.27
#